data_AF-D5STW3-F1
#
_entry.id   AF-D5STW3-F1
#
_cell.length_a   1.000
_cell.length_b   1.000
_cell.length_c   1.000
_cell.angle_alpha   90.00
_cell.angle_beta   90.00
_cell.angle_gamma   90.00
#
_symmetry.space_group_name_H-M   'P 1'
#
loop_
_entity.id
_entity.type
_entity.pdbx_description
1 polymer ?
#
loop_
_entity_poly.entity_id
_entity_poly.type
_entity_poly.pdbx_seq_one_letter_code
_entity_poly.pdbx_strand_id
1 'polypeptide(L)'
;MAKFPPGTPMTGQVIDTAVFGVFVRLDEIPDVKALLEIIHFGPLFTKPPGQNNFPEDYPQVGDQLKVRVLGWCLKPVDVRLTNLDHLEWY
;
A
#
# COMPACT_ATOMS: atom_id res chain seq x y z
N MET A 1 0.31 21.37 -3.01
CA MET A 1 0.44 20.65 -4.30
C MET A 1 0.98 19.28 -3.97
N ALA A 2 0.23 18.21 -4.24
CA ALA A 2 0.67 16.86 -3.97
C ALA A 2 1.91 16.56 -4.83
N LYS A 3 3.07 16.33 -4.22
CA LYS A 3 4.35 16.12 -4.93
C LYS A 3 4.31 14.89 -5.84
N PHE A 4 3.38 13.97 -5.59
CA PHE A 4 3.19 12.74 -6.35
C PHE A 4 1.70 12.57 -6.70
N PRO A 5 1.30 12.67 -7.97
CA PRO A 5 -0.09 12.45 -8.37
C PRO A 5 -0.53 10.99 -8.15
N PRO A 6 -1.84 10.71 -8.11
CA PRO A 6 -2.34 9.34 -8.17
C PRO A 6 -1.73 8.56 -9.34
N GLY A 7 -1.46 7.27 -9.12
CA GLY A 7 -0.82 6.37 -10.08
C GLY A 7 0.70 6.35 -10.05
N THR A 8 1.34 7.33 -9.38
CA THR A 8 2.80 7.39 -9.25
C THR A 8 3.34 6.09 -8.63
N PRO A 9 4.23 5.35 -9.33
CA PRO A 9 4.87 4.16 -8.78
C PRO A 9 5.87 4.55 -7.68
N MET A 10 5.88 3.78 -6.61
CA MET A 10 6.76 3.96 -5.45
C MET A 10 7.27 2.60 -4.96
N THR A 11 8.38 2.63 -4.23
CA THR A 11 8.86 1.50 -3.43
C THR A 11 8.85 1.85 -1.95
N GLY A 12 8.70 0.83 -1.11
CA GLY A 12 8.78 1.04 0.32
C GLY A 12 8.72 -0.24 1.14
N GLN A 13 9.16 -0.11 2.39
CA GLN A 13 9.26 -1.20 3.34
C GLN A 13 8.07 -1.22 4.28
N VAL A 14 7.50 -2.40 4.54
CA VAL A 14 6.49 -2.58 5.59
C VAL A 14 7.13 -2.37 6.95
N ILE A 15 6.61 -1.42 7.72
CA ILE A 15 7.11 -1.07 9.06
C ILE A 15 6.19 -1.52 10.18
N ASP A 16 4.90 -1.72 9.90
CA ASP A 16 3.90 -2.16 10.87
C ASP A 16 2.71 -2.81 10.17
N THR A 17 2.01 -3.72 10.87
CA THR A 17 0.88 -4.48 10.35
C THR A 17 -0.34 -4.31 11.24
N ALA A 18 -1.51 -4.08 10.64
CA ALA A 18 -2.79 -4.00 11.33
C ALA A 18 -3.83 -4.90 10.65
N VAL A 19 -4.93 -5.21 11.36
CA VAL A 19 -6.01 -6.07 10.83
C VAL A 19 -6.71 -5.51 9.57
N PHE A 20 -6.51 -4.22 9.25
CA PHE A 20 -7.10 -3.56 8.09
C PHE A 20 -6.08 -3.27 6.97
N GLY A 21 -4.79 -3.54 7.16
CA GLY A 21 -3.76 -3.21 6.19
C GLY A 21 -2.35 -3.11 6.80
N VAL A 22 -1.42 -2.53 6.04
CA VAL A 22 -0.03 -2.37 6.47
C VAL A 22 0.45 -0.94 6.31
N PHE A 23 1.32 -0.50 7.22
CA PHE A 23 2.01 0.76 7.11
C PHE A 23 3.33 0.56 6.38
N VAL A 24 3.56 1.42 5.38
CA VAL A 24 4.73 1.35 4.50
C VAL A 24 5.54 2.64 4.65
N ARG A 25 6.84 2.50 4.90
CA ARG A 25 7.80 3.59 4.76
C ARG A 25 8.23 3.67 3.30
N LEU A 26 7.84 4.74 2.63
CA LEU A 26 8.20 4.99 1.23
C LEU A 26 9.62 5.55 1.12
N ASP A 27 10.36 5.11 0.11
CA ASP A 27 11.77 5.50 -0.07
C ASP A 27 11.92 7.00 -0.39
N GLU A 28 11.02 7.54 -1.21
CA GLU A 28 11.05 8.93 -1.66
C GLU A 28 10.51 9.93 -0.62
N ILE A 29 9.68 9.46 0.32
CA ILE A 29 9.00 10.27 1.34
C ILE A 29 8.87 9.52 2.68
N PRO A 30 9.99 9.24 3.37
CA PRO A 30 9.99 8.42 4.58
C PRO A 30 9.24 9.04 5.77
N ASP A 31 9.07 10.37 5.76
CA ASP A 31 8.37 11.14 6.80
C ASP A 31 6.84 11.09 6.68
N VAL A 32 6.32 10.51 5.59
CA VAL A 32 4.89 10.40 5.31
C VAL A 32 4.39 9.03 5.76
N LYS A 33 3.30 8.99 6.53
CA LYS A 33 2.66 7.73 6.89
C LYS A 33 1.83 7.24 5.71
N ALA A 34 2.27 6.14 5.10
CA ALA A 34 1.56 5.53 3.99
C ALA A 34 0.83 4.26 4.44
N LEU A 35 -0.46 4.16 4.14
CA LEU A 35 -1.29 3.00 4.44
C LEU A 35 -1.66 2.27 3.14
N LEU A 36 -1.38 0.97 3.11
CA LEU A 36 -1.90 0.05 2.10
C LEU A 36 -3.00 -0.79 2.77
N GLU A 37 -4.26 -0.51 2.43
CA GLU A 37 -5.42 -1.24 2.94
C GLU A 37 -5.49 -2.64 2.32
N ILE A 38 -6.01 -3.62 3.06
CA ILE A 38 -6.08 -5.03 2.64
C ILE A 38 -6.79 -5.22 1.29
N ILE A 39 -7.82 -4.41 1.01
CA ILE A 39 -8.59 -4.45 -0.25
C ILE A 39 -7.76 -4.08 -1.49
N HIS A 40 -6.57 -3.52 -1.30
CA HIS A 40 -5.67 -3.11 -2.37
C HIS A 40 -4.46 -4.04 -2.55
N PHE A 41 -4.41 -5.18 -1.87
CA PHE A 41 -3.34 -6.15 -2.08
C PHE A 41 -3.62 -7.00 -3.33
N GLY A 42 -2.98 -6.68 -4.46
CA GLY A 42 -3.10 -7.45 -5.70
C GLY A 42 -2.91 -8.96 -5.53
N PRO A 43 -1.85 -9.42 -4.83
CA PRO A 43 -1.61 -10.86 -4.64
C PRO A 43 -2.69 -11.60 -3.82
N LEU A 44 -3.50 -10.90 -3.03
CA LEU A 44 -4.63 -11.55 -2.33
C LEU A 44 -5.74 -11.99 -3.30
N PHE A 45 -5.83 -11.36 -4.49
CA PHE A 45 -6.84 -11.68 -5.49
C PHE A 45 -6.34 -12.63 -6.59
N THR A 46 -5.06 -12.99 -6.59
CA THR A 46 -4.50 -13.98 -7.54
C THR A 46 -4.52 -15.41 -7.00
N LYS A 47 -4.76 -15.59 -5.70
CA LYS A 47 -4.93 -16.89 -5.04
C LYS A 47 -6.41 -17.26 -4.89
N PRO A 48 -6.78 -18.55 -4.91
CA PRO A 48 -8.16 -18.97 -4.70
C PRO A 48 -8.74 -18.47 -3.37
N PRO A 49 -10.03 -18.09 -3.32
CA PRO A 49 -10.68 -17.70 -2.08
C PRO A 49 -10.55 -18.81 -1.01
N GLY A 50 -10.11 -18.45 0.19
CA GLY A 50 -9.95 -19.38 1.32
C GLY A 50 -8.52 -19.89 1.58
N GLN A 51 -7.51 -19.46 0.79
CA GLN A 51 -6.10 -19.81 1.01
C GLN A 51 -5.22 -18.66 1.55
N ASN A 52 -5.82 -17.54 1.97
CA ASN A 52 -5.08 -16.41 2.52
C ASN A 52 -5.45 -16.19 3.98
N ASN A 53 -4.54 -16.49 4.91
CA ASN A 53 -4.68 -16.12 6.31
C ASN A 53 -4.05 -14.73 6.51
N PHE A 54 -4.78 -13.67 6.14
CA PHE A 54 -4.44 -12.34 6.65
C PHE A 54 -4.87 -12.25 8.13
N PRO A 55 -4.04 -11.73 9.05
CA PRO A 55 -2.81 -10.93 8.85
C PRO A 55 -1.47 -11.69 8.86
N GLU A 56 -1.46 -13.02 9.01
CA GLU A 56 -0.21 -13.77 9.24
C GLU A 56 0.63 -14.01 7.98
N ASP A 57 -0.01 -14.11 6.80
CA ASP A 57 0.66 -14.55 5.58
C ASP A 57 1.32 -13.43 4.75
N TYR A 58 0.68 -12.27 4.57
CA TYR A 58 1.16 -11.25 3.62
C TYR A 58 0.45 -9.89 3.72
N PRO A 59 1.17 -8.76 3.63
CA PRO A 59 2.62 -8.55 3.74
C PRO A 59 3.11 -8.61 5.19
N GLN A 60 4.37 -9.00 5.41
CA GLN A 60 5.01 -9.03 6.73
C GLN A 60 5.90 -7.80 6.97
N VAL A 61 6.16 -7.47 8.24
CA VAL A 61 7.09 -6.41 8.61
C VAL A 61 8.48 -6.71 8.04
N GLY A 62 9.05 -5.73 7.35
CA GLY A 62 10.34 -5.84 6.66
C GLY A 62 10.24 -6.08 5.16
N ASP A 63 9.08 -6.52 4.65
CA ASP A 63 8.86 -6.76 3.22
C ASP A 63 9.01 -5.48 2.40
N GLN A 64 9.61 -5.62 1.22
CA GLN A 64 9.72 -4.55 0.22
C GLN A 64 8.58 -4.67 -0.80
N LEU A 65 7.82 -3.59 -0.96
CA LEU A 65 6.64 -3.55 -1.81
C LEU A 65 6.80 -2.53 -2.94
N LYS A 66 6.28 -2.88 -4.11
CA LYS A 66 6.00 -1.94 -5.20
C LYS A 66 4.55 -1.53 -5.10
N VAL A 67 4.29 -0.23 -5.00
CA VAL A 67 2.95 0.33 -4.75
C VAL A 67 2.73 1.54 -5.64
N ARG A 68 1.48 1.99 -5.75
CA ARG A 68 1.13 3.25 -6.41
C ARG A 68 0.38 4.16 -5.45
N VAL A 69 0.60 5.47 -5.60
CA VAL A 69 -0.18 6.48 -4.88
C VAL A 69 -1.64 6.39 -5.34
N LEU A 70 -2.56 6.18 -4.40
CA LEU A 70 -4.00 6.24 -4.67
C LEU A 70 -4.52 7.67 -4.45
N GLY A 71 -4.07 8.33 -3.39
CA GLY A 71 -4.47 9.69 -3.09
C GLY A 71 -3.90 10.24 -1.79
N TRP A 72 -3.97 11.56 -1.64
CA TRP A 72 -3.51 12.29 -0.45
C TRP A 72 -4.71 12.64 0.43
N CYS A 73 -4.63 12.36 1.73
CA CYS A 73 -5.66 12.78 2.67
C CYS A 73 -5.49 14.26 3.07
N LEU A 74 -6.61 14.91 3.41
CA LEU A 74 -6.67 16.34 3.75
C LEU A 74 -6.12 16.69 5.16
N LYS A 75 -5.94 15.69 6.03
CA LYS A 75 -5.24 15.83 7.33
C LYS A 75 -3.74 15.63 7.12
N PRO A 76 -2.87 16.27 7.91
CA PRO A 76 -1.48 16.37 7.55
C PRO A 76 -0.82 14.97 7.56
N VAL A 77 -0.29 14.62 6.40
CA VAL A 77 0.75 13.61 6.15
C VAL A 77 0.33 12.13 6.06
N ASP A 78 -0.89 11.84 5.61
CA ASP A 78 -1.31 10.46 5.29
C ASP A 78 -1.55 10.26 3.77
N VAL A 79 -0.95 9.20 3.20
CA VAL A 79 -1.11 8.78 1.79
C VAL A 79 -1.74 7.39 1.73
N ARG A 80 -2.73 7.21 0.84
CA ARG A 80 -3.29 5.89 0.52
C ARG A 80 -2.56 5.27 -0.66
N LEU A 81 -2.32 3.97 -0.61
CA LEU A 81 -1.60 3.21 -1.61
C LEU A 81 -2.49 2.14 -2.27
N THR A 82 -2.08 1.67 -3.44
CA THR A 82 -2.66 0.49 -4.10
C THR A 82 -1.59 -0.42 -4.73
N ASN A 83 -1.83 -1.73 -4.70
CA ASN A 83 -1.04 -2.76 -5.40
C ASN A 83 -1.95 -3.54 -6.37
N LEU A 84 -2.96 -2.87 -6.95
CA LEU A 84 -3.84 -3.43 -7.96
C LEU A 84 -3.37 -3.01 -9.36
N ASP A 85 -3.17 -4.00 -10.22
CA ASP A 85 -2.61 -3.77 -11.57
C ASP A 85 -3.66 -3.36 -12.61
N HIS A 86 -4.95 -3.55 -12.31
CA HIS A 86 -6.06 -3.36 -13.25
C HIS A 86 -6.75 -1.98 -13.15
N LEU A 87 -6.20 -1.06 -12.35
CA LEU A 87 -6.76 0.30 -12.24
C LEU A 87 -6.28 1.15 -13.42
N GLU A 88 -7.23 1.71 -14.18
CA GLU A 88 -6.95 2.69 -15.22
C GLU A 88 -6.72 4.07 -14.61
N TRP A 89 -5.59 4.70 -14.94
CA TRP A 89 -5.19 6.01 -14.44
C TRP A 89 -5.38 7.04 -15.55
N TYR A 90 -6.42 7.89 -15.42
CA TYR A 90 -6.74 9.00 -16.34
C TYR A 90 -6.33 10.35 -15.75
#